data_AF-A0A9E1U3Y8-F1
#
_entry.id   AF-A0A9E1U3Y8-F1
#
_cell.length_a   1.000
_cell.length_b   1.000
_cell.length_c   1.000
_cell.angle_alpha   90.00
_cell.angle_beta   90.00
_cell.angle_gamma   90.00
#
_symmetry.space_group_name_H-M   'P 1'
#
loop_
_entity.id
_entity.type
_entity.pdbx_description
1 polymer ?
#
loop_
_entity_poly.entity_id
_entity_poly.type
_entity_poly.pdbx_seq_one_letter_code
_entity_poly.pdbx_strand_id
1 'polypeptide(L)'
;MDSVTQAVLGGAVSYAVLGRRLGKRAALYGMALGTLPDLDVLIDFGGPIENMTHHRGFSHSFLVQALVAPLFAVLLSRLPFGRYASWIRWCVAVYLSFATHSLADLFTVYGTQILWPLTDHPFAHSILFIVDPVYTIPLLFAVISILLIRDRNQALKVNAYMLGLSTLYLVWCTGAKWI
;
A
#
# COMPACT_ATOMS: atom_id res chain seq x y z
N MET A 1 0.31 -10.10 -2.33
CA MET A 1 -0.02 -9.71 -3.71
C MET A 1 1.30 -9.52 -4.46
N ASP A 2 1.33 -9.47 -5.79
CA ASP A 2 2.60 -9.23 -6.47
C ASP A 2 3.15 -7.80 -6.22
N SER A 3 4.46 -7.66 -6.30
CA SER A 3 5.15 -6.40 -5.96
C SER A 3 4.81 -5.25 -6.91
N VAL A 4 4.40 -5.52 -8.16
CA VAL A 4 4.01 -4.45 -9.10
C VAL A 4 2.74 -3.82 -8.59
N THR A 5 1.73 -4.61 -8.23
CA THR A 5 0.49 -4.10 -7.66
C THR A 5 0.73 -3.31 -6.38
N GLN A 6 1.57 -3.84 -5.48
CA GLN A 6 1.87 -3.17 -4.22
C GLN A 6 2.57 -1.82 -4.43
N ALA A 7 3.51 -1.74 -5.39
CA ALA A 7 4.14 -0.49 -5.76
C ALA A 7 3.11 0.51 -6.33
N VAL A 8 2.27 0.12 -7.29
CA VAL A 8 1.33 1.07 -7.91
C VAL A 8 0.21 1.49 -6.97
N LEU A 9 -0.24 0.61 -6.08
CA LEU A 9 -1.20 0.93 -5.02
C LEU A 9 -0.61 1.97 -4.07
N GLY A 10 0.59 1.72 -3.53
CA GLY A 10 1.29 2.66 -2.66
C GLY A 10 1.53 4.01 -3.36
N GLY A 11 1.91 3.98 -4.63
CA GLY A 11 2.09 5.18 -5.46
C GLY A 11 0.82 6.01 -5.58
N ALA A 12 -0.31 5.38 -5.92
CA ALA A 12 -1.60 6.03 -6.08
C ALA A 12 -2.12 6.60 -4.75
N VAL A 13 -2.00 5.83 -3.65
CA VAL A 13 -2.43 6.21 -2.30
C VAL A 13 -1.61 7.39 -1.78
N SER A 14 -0.28 7.31 -1.84
CA SER A 14 0.60 8.40 -1.43
C SER A 14 0.37 9.66 -2.27
N TYR A 15 0.15 9.53 -3.59
CA TYR A 15 -0.16 10.67 -4.44
C TYR A 15 -1.50 11.33 -4.08
N ALA A 16 -2.51 10.56 -3.66
CA ALA A 16 -3.77 11.11 -3.19
C ALA A 16 -3.57 12.02 -1.95
N VAL A 17 -2.65 11.66 -1.05
CA VAL A 17 -2.36 12.40 0.19
C VAL A 17 -1.39 13.57 -0.04
N LEU A 18 -0.28 13.31 -0.74
CA LEU A 18 0.87 14.20 -0.84
C LEU A 18 1.01 14.87 -2.21
N GLY A 19 0.25 14.47 -3.23
CA GLY A 19 0.42 14.92 -4.62
C GLY A 19 0.34 16.44 -4.79
N ARG A 20 -0.50 17.14 -4.01
CA ARG A 20 -0.57 18.61 -4.02
C ARG A 20 0.70 19.29 -3.50
N ARG A 21 1.47 18.64 -2.63
CA ARG A 21 2.68 19.18 -1.99
C ARG A 21 3.96 18.74 -2.69
N LEU A 22 4.03 17.46 -3.08
CA LEU A 22 5.25 16.84 -3.63
C LEU A 22 5.18 16.55 -5.14
N GLY A 23 4.01 16.72 -5.77
CA GLY A 23 3.80 16.38 -7.17
C GLY A 23 4.11 14.90 -7.44
N LYS A 24 4.76 14.63 -8.57
CA LYS A 24 5.11 13.27 -9.04
C LYS A 24 5.94 12.47 -8.02
N ARG A 25 6.73 13.17 -7.19
CA ARG A 25 7.54 12.52 -6.15
C ARG A 25 6.69 11.82 -5.09
N ALA A 26 5.48 12.30 -4.82
CA ALA A 26 4.57 11.60 -3.90
C ALA A 26 4.29 10.17 -4.37
N ALA A 27 4.07 9.97 -5.67
CA ALA A 27 3.88 8.65 -6.24
C ALA A 27 5.14 7.79 -6.12
N LEU A 28 6.32 8.34 -6.41
CA LEU A 28 7.59 7.59 -6.28
C LEU A 28 7.86 7.14 -4.85
N TYR A 29 7.66 8.02 -3.86
CA TYR A 29 7.76 7.63 -2.45
C TYR A 29 6.72 6.58 -2.09
N GLY A 30 5.49 6.72 -2.58
CA GLY A 30 4.42 5.75 -2.39
C GLY A 30 4.75 4.38 -2.97
N MET A 31 5.37 4.33 -4.16
CA MET A 31 5.78 3.07 -4.79
C MET A 31 6.81 2.33 -3.95
N ALA A 32 7.81 3.05 -3.43
CA ALA A 32 8.80 2.46 -2.55
C ALA A 32 8.18 2.00 -1.22
N LEU A 33 7.38 2.86 -0.58
CA LEU A 33 6.69 2.53 0.68
C LEU A 33 5.73 1.35 0.50
N GLY A 34 5.05 1.28 -0.64
CA GLY A 34 4.11 0.22 -0.97
C GLY A 34 4.75 -1.16 -1.03
N THR A 35 6.05 -1.29 -1.28
CA THR A 35 6.76 -2.59 -1.29
C THR A 35 7.50 -2.88 0.00
N LEU A 36 7.59 -1.91 0.93
CA LEU A 36 8.39 -2.07 2.15
C LEU A 36 7.90 -3.18 3.09
N PRO A 37 6.59 -3.42 3.31
CA PRO A 37 6.15 -4.46 4.24
C PRO A 37 6.69 -5.85 3.88
N ASP A 38 6.68 -6.20 2.58
CA ASP A 38 7.20 -7.47 2.06
C ASP A 38 8.74 -7.62 2.13
N LEU A 39 9.49 -6.57 2.50
CA LEU A 39 10.93 -6.72 2.73
C LEU A 39 11.26 -7.51 4.00
N ASP A 40 10.24 -7.87 4.79
CA ASP A 40 10.36 -8.86 5.86
C ASP A 40 10.85 -10.23 5.38
N VAL A 41 10.73 -10.55 4.09
CA VAL A 41 11.31 -11.75 3.45
C VAL A 41 12.84 -11.83 3.58
N LEU A 42 13.51 -10.69 3.85
CA LEU A 42 14.95 -10.63 4.08
C LEU A 42 15.35 -11.03 5.51
N ILE A 43 14.37 -11.18 6.40
CA ILE A 43 14.59 -11.62 7.78
C ILE A 43 14.51 -13.15 7.81
N ASP A 44 15.57 -13.80 8.30
CA ASP A 44 15.55 -15.24 8.55
C ASP A 44 15.06 -15.51 9.98
N PHE A 45 13.91 -16.15 10.07
CA PHE A 45 13.25 -16.61 11.30
C PHE A 45 13.70 -18.02 11.72
N GLY A 46 14.69 -18.61 11.05
CA GLY A 46 15.39 -19.82 11.50
C GLY A 46 14.97 -21.11 10.79
N GLY A 47 14.02 -21.05 9.86
CA GLY A 47 13.61 -22.21 9.06
C GLY A 47 12.58 -21.87 7.99
N PRO A 48 12.37 -22.73 6.97
CA PRO A 48 11.45 -22.44 5.87
C PRO A 48 9.98 -22.29 6.31
N ILE A 49 9.56 -23.04 7.33
CA ILE A 49 8.18 -22.99 7.84
C ILE A 49 7.99 -21.70 8.64
N GLU A 50 8.95 -21.35 9.48
CA GLU A 50 8.97 -20.13 10.28
C GLU A 50 9.01 -18.90 9.37
N ASN A 51 9.84 -18.91 8.33
CA ASN A 51 9.93 -17.85 7.34
C ASN A 51 8.60 -17.65 6.61
N MET A 52 7.93 -18.73 6.20
CA MET A 52 6.61 -18.64 5.59
C MET A 52 5.54 -18.16 6.58
N THR A 53 5.62 -18.56 7.84
CA THR A 53 4.61 -18.26 8.88
C THR A 53 4.72 -16.82 9.38
N HIS A 54 5.95 -16.31 9.52
CA HIS A 54 6.23 -14.97 10.03
C HIS A 54 6.32 -13.90 8.93
N HIS A 55 6.50 -14.30 7.68
CA HIS A 55 6.21 -13.43 6.54
C HIS A 55 4.73 -13.04 6.59
N ARG A 56 4.44 -11.74 6.45
CA ARG A 56 3.10 -11.18 6.68
C ARG A 56 2.59 -11.25 8.13
N GLY A 57 3.54 -11.31 9.06
CA GLY A 57 3.33 -11.18 10.49
C GLY A 57 3.32 -9.73 10.97
N PHE A 58 4.31 -9.37 11.80
CA PHE A 58 4.39 -8.06 12.44
C PHE A 58 4.49 -6.88 11.45
N SER A 59 5.15 -7.08 10.32
CA SER A 59 5.31 -6.12 9.20
C SER A 59 3.99 -5.70 8.58
N HIS A 60 2.98 -6.58 8.62
CA HIS A 60 1.66 -6.40 8.02
C HIS A 60 0.57 -6.06 9.05
N SER A 61 0.94 -5.88 10.31
CA SER A 61 0.02 -5.45 11.37
C SER A 61 -0.33 -3.97 11.24
N PHE A 62 -1.63 -3.66 11.23
CA PHE A 62 -2.08 -2.26 11.24
C PHE A 62 -1.61 -1.51 12.48
N LEU A 63 -1.53 -2.18 13.64
CA LEU A 63 -1.05 -1.57 14.87
C LEU A 63 0.43 -1.23 14.76
N VAL A 64 1.27 -2.18 14.32
CA VAL A 64 2.71 -1.96 14.15
C VAL A 64 2.97 -0.89 13.10
N GLN A 65 2.28 -0.95 11.97
CA GLN A 65 2.38 0.04 10.91
C GLN A 65 1.98 1.45 11.38
N ALA A 66 0.94 1.57 12.21
CA ALA A 66 0.54 2.85 12.81
C ALA A 66 1.62 3.41 13.74
N LEU A 67 2.28 2.56 14.53
CA LEU A 67 3.37 2.96 15.43
C LEU A 67 4.65 3.35 14.68
N VAL A 68 4.95 2.65 13.58
CA VAL A 68 6.16 2.84 12.79
C VAL A 68 6.02 3.99 11.78
N ALA A 69 4.82 4.29 11.30
CA ALA A 69 4.57 5.36 10.33
C ALA A 69 5.12 6.75 10.76
N PRO A 70 4.97 7.20 12.03
CA PRO A 70 5.63 8.40 12.53
C PRO A 70 7.15 8.44 12.35
N LEU A 71 7.84 7.31 12.52
CA LEU A 71 9.30 7.22 12.42
C LEU A 71 9.75 7.46 10.96
N PHE A 72 9.11 6.78 10.01
CA PHE A 72 9.32 7.01 8.59
C PHE A 72 8.93 8.43 8.18
N ALA A 73 7.84 8.97 8.73
CA ALA A 73 7.42 10.33 8.45
C ALA A 73 8.46 11.37 8.90
N VAL A 74 9.10 11.17 10.05
CA VAL A 74 10.22 12.00 10.51
C VAL A 74 11.40 11.91 9.53
N LEU A 75 11.79 10.69 9.13
CA LEU A 75 12.89 10.50 8.18
C LEU A 75 12.61 11.18 6.83
N LEU A 76 11.44 10.90 6.24
CA LEU A 76 11.05 11.40 4.93
C LEU A 76 10.86 12.91 4.92
N SER A 77 10.28 13.49 5.98
CA SER A 77 10.09 14.94 6.08
C SER A 77 11.41 15.73 6.16
N ARG A 78 12.51 15.09 6.59
CA ARG A 78 13.85 15.70 6.63
C ARG A 78 14.59 15.66 5.29
N LEU A 79 14.11 14.89 4.31
CA LEU A 79 14.70 14.88 2.98
C LEU A 79 14.49 16.23 2.27
N PRO A 80 15.38 16.64 1.33
CA PRO A 80 15.33 17.96 0.68
C PRO A 80 13.97 18.35 0.11
N PHE A 81 13.22 17.36 -0.37
CA PHE A 81 11.88 17.56 -0.93
C PHE A 81 10.76 17.19 0.05
N GLY A 82 11.05 16.43 1.10
CA GLY A 82 10.04 16.01 2.07
C GLY A 82 9.52 17.15 2.93
N ARG A 83 10.32 18.20 3.15
CA ARG A 83 9.95 19.41 3.88
C ARG A 83 8.78 20.21 3.30
N TYR A 84 8.38 19.93 2.06
CA TYR A 84 7.22 20.59 1.42
C TYR A 84 5.86 20.05 1.92
N ALA A 85 5.85 18.94 2.66
CA ALA A 85 4.66 18.41 3.31
C ALA A 85 4.85 18.39 4.84
N SER A 86 3.75 18.60 5.57
CA SER A 86 3.78 18.53 7.04
C SER A 86 4.03 17.09 7.50
N TRP A 87 4.61 16.95 8.69
CA TRP A 87 4.82 15.66 9.34
C TRP A 87 3.54 14.81 9.41
N ILE A 88 2.39 15.40 9.75
CA ILE A 88 1.10 14.70 9.79
C ILE A 88 0.74 14.10 8.42
N ARG A 89 0.93 14.84 7.32
CA ARG A 89 0.63 14.31 5.98
C ARG A 89 1.55 13.17 5.59
N TRP A 90 2.81 13.21 6.04
CA TRP A 90 3.73 12.10 5.90
C TRP A 90 3.29 10.88 6.72
N CYS A 91 2.87 11.06 7.97
CA CYS A 91 2.34 9.96 8.78
C CYS A 91 1.16 9.29 8.09
N VAL A 92 0.21 10.08 7.58
CA VAL A 92 -0.96 9.57 6.85
C VAL A 92 -0.54 8.84 5.57
N ALA A 93 0.37 9.40 4.78
CA ALA A 93 0.81 8.78 3.53
C ALA A 93 1.55 7.46 3.76
N VAL A 94 2.43 7.41 4.75
CA VAL A 94 3.17 6.18 5.13
C VAL A 94 2.21 5.14 5.65
N TYR A 95 1.38 5.50 6.64
CA TYR A 95 0.42 4.57 7.24
C TYR A 95 -0.52 4.01 6.19
N LEU A 96 -1.12 4.85 5.34
CA LEU A 96 -2.02 4.37 4.30
C LEU A 96 -1.30 3.48 3.29
N SER A 97 -0.06 3.79 2.90
CA SER A 97 0.70 2.93 1.96
C SER A 97 0.92 1.52 2.55
N PHE A 98 1.30 1.43 3.83
CA PHE A 98 1.51 0.15 4.52
C PHE A 98 0.19 -0.58 4.78
N ALA A 99 -0.82 0.13 5.28
CA ALA A 99 -2.11 -0.46 5.60
C ALA A 99 -2.83 -0.96 4.35
N THR A 100 -2.79 -0.23 3.23
CA THR A 100 -3.39 -0.70 1.98
C THR A 100 -2.63 -1.88 1.39
N HIS A 101 -1.32 -1.98 1.61
CA HIS A 101 -0.55 -3.16 1.22
C HIS A 101 -1.04 -4.41 1.95
N SER A 102 -1.10 -4.33 3.28
CA SER A 102 -1.53 -5.48 4.10
C SER A 102 -3.01 -5.80 3.92
N LEU A 103 -3.83 -4.78 3.62
CA LEU A 103 -5.23 -4.98 3.24
C LEU A 103 -5.34 -5.69 1.88
N ALA A 104 -4.50 -5.36 0.89
CA ALA A 104 -4.47 -6.08 -0.37
C ALA A 104 -4.04 -7.54 -0.19
N ASP A 105 -3.08 -7.81 0.70
CA ASP A 105 -2.67 -9.17 1.05
C ASP A 105 -3.76 -9.97 1.78
N LEU A 106 -4.50 -9.32 2.68
CA LEU A 106 -5.68 -9.89 3.33
C LEU A 106 -6.70 -10.41 2.30
N PHE A 107 -6.83 -9.74 1.15
CA PHE A 107 -7.75 -10.16 0.10
C PHE A 107 -7.24 -11.35 -0.74
N THR A 108 -6.00 -11.81 -0.53
CA THR A 108 -5.46 -13.04 -1.14
C THR A 108 -5.68 -14.27 -0.23
N VAL A 109 -5.25 -15.45 -0.69
CA VAL A 109 -5.43 -16.73 0.02
C VAL A 109 -4.38 -17.02 1.11
N TYR A 110 -3.27 -16.29 1.14
CA TYR A 110 -2.07 -16.67 1.91
C TYR A 110 -2.09 -16.34 3.40
N GLY A 111 -3.17 -15.71 3.91
CA GLY A 111 -3.22 -15.28 5.30
C GLY A 111 -2.37 -14.04 5.57
N THR A 112 -2.82 -13.17 6.47
CA THR A 112 -2.08 -11.97 6.89
C THR A 112 -2.46 -11.64 8.34
N GLN A 113 -1.48 -11.47 9.22
CA GLN A 113 -1.69 -11.23 10.65
C GLN A 113 -1.94 -9.74 10.95
N ILE A 114 -2.98 -9.17 10.35
CA ILE A 114 -3.28 -7.72 10.41
C ILE A 114 -3.51 -7.16 11.83
N LEU A 115 -3.82 -8.03 12.80
CA LEU A 115 -4.09 -7.68 14.20
C LEU A 115 -2.96 -8.04 15.17
N TRP A 116 -1.81 -8.50 14.69
CA TRP A 116 -0.65 -8.78 15.55
C TRP A 116 -0.26 -7.52 16.35
N PRO A 117 0.10 -7.57 17.63
CA PRO A 117 0.27 -8.75 18.49
C PRO A 117 -0.99 -9.11 19.30
N LEU A 118 -2.16 -8.51 19.03
CA LEU A 118 -3.39 -8.84 19.75
C LEU A 118 -3.83 -10.28 19.47
N THR A 119 -3.58 -10.75 18.25
CA THR A 119 -3.71 -12.15 17.84
C THR A 119 -2.72 -12.45 16.71
N ASP A 120 -2.25 -13.68 16.67
CA ASP A 120 -1.43 -14.29 15.61
C ASP A 120 -2.28 -14.99 14.53
N HIS A 121 -3.61 -14.90 14.61
CA HIS A 121 -4.51 -15.51 13.64
C HIS A 121 -4.30 -14.90 12.22
N PRO A 122 -3.95 -15.72 11.21
CA PRO A 122 -3.80 -15.24 9.84
C PRO A 122 -5.17 -15.07 9.18
N PHE A 123 -5.54 -13.84 8.89
CA PHE A 123 -6.81 -13.55 8.20
C PHE A 123 -6.62 -13.66 6.68
N ALA A 124 -7.59 -14.28 5.99
CA ALA A 124 -7.63 -14.35 4.54
C ALA A 124 -9.08 -14.22 4.04
N HIS A 125 -9.30 -13.33 3.09
CA HIS A 125 -10.61 -13.16 2.44
C HIS A 125 -10.67 -13.84 1.07
N SER A 126 -9.53 -14.14 0.43
CA SER A 126 -9.46 -14.99 -0.77
C SER A 126 -10.39 -14.57 -1.92
N ILE A 127 -10.42 -13.27 -2.24
CA ILE A 127 -11.20 -12.72 -3.38
C ILE A 127 -10.31 -12.22 -4.53
N LEU A 128 -9.01 -12.09 -4.30
CA LEU A 128 -8.03 -11.67 -5.30
C LEU A 128 -7.02 -12.77 -5.58
N PHE A 129 -6.58 -12.84 -6.83
CA PHE A 129 -5.36 -13.57 -7.21
C PHE A 129 -4.11 -12.78 -6.77
N ILE A 130 -2.95 -13.47 -6.70
CA ILE A 130 -1.67 -12.79 -6.45
C ILE A 130 -1.40 -11.74 -7.50
N VAL A 131 -1.62 -12.11 -8.77
CA VAL A 131 -1.57 -11.23 -9.93
C VAL A 131 -3.00 -11.07 -10.44
N ASP A 132 -3.59 -9.92 -10.15
CA ASP A 132 -4.95 -9.60 -10.56
C ASP A 132 -4.93 -8.38 -11.51
N PRO A 133 -5.02 -8.59 -12.84
CA PRO A 133 -4.98 -7.49 -13.80
C PRO A 133 -6.14 -6.51 -13.66
N VAL A 134 -7.32 -6.96 -13.22
CA VAL A 134 -8.51 -6.09 -13.10
C VAL A 134 -8.31 -5.10 -11.95
N TYR A 135 -7.69 -5.55 -10.86
CA TYR A 135 -7.31 -4.66 -9.77
C TYR A 135 -6.10 -3.77 -10.13
N THR A 136 -5.11 -4.31 -10.85
CA THR A 136 -3.79 -3.68 -11.05
C THR A 136 -3.74 -2.69 -12.20
N ILE A 137 -4.43 -2.96 -13.32
CA ILE A 137 -4.40 -2.10 -14.52
C ILE A 137 -4.89 -0.67 -14.23
N PRO A 138 -6.00 -0.43 -13.49
CA PRO A 138 -6.40 0.93 -13.16
C PRO A 138 -5.33 1.65 -12.32
N LEU A 139 -4.72 0.97 -11.34
CA LEU A 139 -3.65 1.55 -10.52
C LEU A 139 -2.39 1.90 -11.34
N LEU A 140 -2.00 1.03 -12.27
CA LEU A 140 -0.95 1.31 -13.25
C LEU A 140 -1.29 2.56 -14.06
N PHE A 141 -2.51 2.67 -14.57
CA PHE A 141 -2.96 3.84 -15.32
C PHE A 141 -2.94 5.11 -14.47
N ALA A 142 -3.31 5.02 -13.18
CA ALA A 142 -3.19 6.12 -12.22
C ALA A 142 -1.74 6.62 -12.13
N VAL A 143 -0.79 5.73 -11.82
CA VAL A 143 0.62 6.09 -11.63
C VAL A 143 1.26 6.60 -12.92
N ILE A 144 1.01 5.94 -14.05
CA ILE A 144 1.50 6.40 -15.36
C ILE A 144 0.94 7.80 -15.68
N SER A 145 -0.35 8.02 -15.44
CA SER A 145 -0.98 9.33 -15.65
C SER A 145 -0.36 10.42 -14.78
N ILE A 146 -0.04 10.11 -13.51
CA ILE A 146 0.68 11.03 -12.62
C ILE A 146 2.04 11.41 -13.20
N LEU A 147 2.76 10.45 -13.79
CA LEU A 147 4.10 10.68 -14.35
C LEU A 147 4.07 11.43 -15.68
N LEU A 148 3.00 11.33 -16.47
CA LEU A 148 2.90 11.94 -17.79
C LEU A 148 2.16 13.29 -17.79
N ILE A 149 1.07 13.42 -17.04
CA ILE A 149 0.24 14.63 -17.03
C ILE A 149 1.00 15.78 -16.36
N ARG A 150 1.00 16.96 -17.01
CA ARG A 150 1.63 18.19 -16.49
C ARG A 150 0.71 18.92 -15.51
N ASP A 151 -0.59 18.97 -15.79
CA ASP A 151 -1.57 19.59 -14.91
C ASP A 151 -1.81 18.72 -13.67
N ARG A 152 -1.46 19.26 -12.50
CA ARG A 152 -1.53 18.51 -11.24
C ARG A 152 -2.97 18.20 -10.81
N ASN A 153 -3.92 19.08 -11.11
CA ASN A 153 -5.32 18.89 -10.73
C ASN A 153 -5.94 17.77 -11.58
N GLN A 154 -5.63 17.73 -12.87
CA GLN A 154 -6.02 16.65 -13.76
C GLN A 154 -5.40 15.32 -13.32
N ALA A 155 -4.10 15.29 -13.01
CA ALA A 155 -3.45 14.08 -12.50
C ALA A 155 -4.10 13.57 -11.19
N LEU A 156 -4.46 14.47 -10.27
CA LEU A 156 -5.18 14.12 -9.03
C LEU A 156 -6.57 13.53 -9.31
N LYS A 157 -7.31 14.11 -10.26
CA LYS A 157 -8.62 13.59 -10.67
C LYS A 157 -8.49 12.19 -11.26
N VAL A 158 -7.57 11.99 -12.21
CA VAL A 158 -7.35 10.67 -12.83
C VAL A 158 -6.95 9.64 -11.79
N ASN A 159 -6.02 9.98 -10.89
CA ASN A 159 -5.61 9.11 -9.79
C ASN A 159 -6.81 8.71 -8.90
N ALA A 160 -7.66 9.67 -8.53
CA ALA A 160 -8.84 9.40 -7.72
C ALA A 160 -9.84 8.49 -8.44
N TYR A 161 -10.10 8.71 -9.73
CA TYR A 161 -10.99 7.85 -10.52
C TYR A 161 -10.47 6.42 -10.60
N MET A 162 -9.18 6.24 -10.94
CA MET A 162 -8.60 4.91 -11.09
C MET A 162 -8.48 4.15 -9.76
N LEU A 163 -8.06 4.83 -8.69
CA LEU A 163 -8.06 4.25 -7.35
C LEU A 163 -9.49 3.88 -6.91
N GLY A 164 -10.48 4.72 -7.26
CA GLY A 164 -11.89 4.43 -7.06
C GLY A 164 -12.38 3.21 -7.82
N LEU A 165 -11.97 3.03 -9.09
CA LEU A 165 -12.31 1.84 -9.88
C LEU A 165 -11.74 0.56 -9.28
N SER A 166 -10.45 0.55 -8.90
CA SER A 166 -9.85 -0.61 -8.23
C SER A 166 -10.51 -0.90 -6.89
N THR A 167 -10.90 0.13 -6.13
CA THR A 167 -11.63 -0.05 -4.87
C THR A 167 -13.03 -0.60 -5.09
N LEU A 168 -13.75 -0.10 -6.11
CA LEU A 168 -15.09 -0.58 -6.46
C LEU A 168 -15.04 -2.05 -6.90
N TYR A 169 -14.00 -2.45 -7.63
CA TYR A 169 -13.76 -3.84 -7.99
C TYR A 169 -13.61 -4.73 -6.74
N LEU A 170 -12.85 -4.30 -5.72
CA LEU A 170 -12.74 -5.04 -4.45
C LEU A 170 -14.09 -5.19 -3.73
N VAL A 171 -14.87 -4.11 -3.67
CA VAL A 171 -16.20 -4.14 -3.05
C VAL A 171 -17.12 -5.08 -3.80
N TRP A 172 -17.09 -5.04 -5.14
CA TRP A 172 -17.85 -5.97 -5.97
C TRP A 172 -17.46 -7.42 -5.72
N CYS A 173 -16.17 -7.76 -5.75
CA CYS A 173 -15.69 -9.13 -5.49
C CYS A 173 -16.07 -9.61 -4.08
N THR A 174 -16.00 -8.72 -3.08
CA THR A 174 -16.45 -9.02 -1.71
C THR A 174 -17.94 -9.39 -1.69
N GLY A 175 -18.80 -8.63 -2.39
CA GLY A 175 -20.23 -8.93 -2.49
C GLY A 175 -20.52 -10.22 -3.25
N ALA A 176 -19.85 -10.42 -4.39
CA ALA A 176 -20.01 -11.60 -5.25
C ALA A 176 -19.62 -12.90 -4.56
N LYS A 177 -18.70 -12.88 -3.58
CA LYS A 177 -18.30 -14.07 -2.82
C LYS A 177 -19.46 -14.69 -2.00
N TRP A 178 -20.46 -13.90 -1.63
CA TRP A 178 -21.56 -14.32 -0.75
C TRP A 178 -22.88 -14.59 -1.51
N ILE A 179 -22.87 -14.47 -2.83
CA ILE A 179 -24.00 -14.81 -3.72
C ILE A 179 -23.77 -16.23 -4.24
#